data_AF-A0A4Q2X659-F1
#
_entry.id   AF-A0A4Q2X659-F1
#
_cell.length_a   1.000
_cell.length_b   1.000
_cell.length_c   1.000
_cell.angle_alpha   90.00
_cell.angle_beta   90.00
_cell.angle_gamma   90.00
#
_symmetry.space_group_name_H-M   'P 1'
#
loop_
_entity.id
_entity.type
_entity.pdbx_description
1 polymer ?
#
loop_
_entity_poly.entity_id
_entity_poly.type
_entity_poly.pdbx_seq_one_letter_code
_entity_poly.pdbx_strand_id
1 'polypeptide(L)'
;MFFERPEIGKSGWAVDSLRHPLPTGLAGRSPVVVTGMEGPGIQVRDTRDREWTLCRQQVDVGQGYWLDGEYHAETDPKAVLHLRHTLLALEQRMRRETEELHGSPSWWQDDRDRVRWYLSRNGNDPDEPLPPGSQAPRLTGPP
;
A
#
# COMPACT_ATOMS: atom_id res chain seq x y z
N MET A 1 6.81 -7.80 0.05
CA MET A 1 5.45 -7.28 -0.14
C MET A 1 4.94 -7.77 -1.47
N PHE A 2 3.72 -8.29 -1.52
CA PHE A 2 3.07 -8.77 -2.73
C PHE A 2 1.68 -8.17 -2.80
N PHE A 3 1.35 -7.51 -3.91
CA PHE A 3 -0.03 -7.14 -4.18
C PHE A 3 -0.84 -8.41 -4.31
N GLU A 4 -1.93 -8.48 -3.57
CA GLU A 4 -2.92 -9.53 -3.76
C GLU A 4 -3.40 -9.53 -5.20
N ARG A 5 -3.72 -10.73 -5.70
CA ARG A 5 -4.23 -10.87 -7.06
C ARG A 5 -5.63 -10.26 -7.13
N PRO A 6 -5.89 -9.33 -8.06
CA PRO A 6 -7.24 -8.86 -8.36
C PRO A 6 -8.10 -10.01 -8.85
N GLU A 7 -9.32 -10.10 -8.32
CA GLU A 7 -10.31 -11.13 -8.64
C GLU A 7 -11.69 -10.47 -8.74
N ILE A 8 -12.55 -10.98 -9.61
CA ILE A 8 -13.90 -10.44 -9.81
C ILE A 8 -14.66 -10.44 -8.47
N GLY A 9 -15.26 -9.30 -8.12
CA GLY A 9 -15.95 -9.08 -6.86
C GLY A 9 -15.07 -8.54 -5.73
N LYS A 10 -13.73 -8.59 -5.85
CA LYS A 10 -12.86 -7.97 -4.83
C LYS A 10 -12.97 -6.45 -4.86
N SER A 11 -13.06 -5.88 -3.67
CA SER A 11 -12.90 -4.44 -3.46
C SER A 11 -11.43 -4.09 -3.36
N GLY A 12 -11.08 -2.88 -3.76
CA GLY A 12 -9.73 -2.37 -3.71
C GLY A 12 -9.71 -0.87 -3.93
N TRP A 13 -8.56 -0.37 -4.34
CA TRP A 13 -8.33 1.05 -4.58
C TRP A 13 -7.55 1.27 -5.86
N ALA A 14 -7.89 2.35 -6.55
CA ALA A 14 -7.13 2.83 -7.69
C ALA A 14 -5.77 3.35 -7.22
N VAL A 15 -4.68 2.91 -7.84
CA VAL A 15 -3.31 3.35 -7.53
C VAL A 15 -2.76 4.15 -8.68
N ASP A 16 -2.36 5.38 -8.38
CA ASP A 16 -1.64 6.22 -9.32
C ASP A 16 -0.14 5.95 -9.21
N SER A 17 0.54 5.81 -10.34
CA SER A 17 1.97 5.59 -10.37
C SER A 17 2.60 6.26 -11.59
N LEU A 18 3.84 6.73 -11.45
CA LEU A 18 4.56 7.43 -12.53
C LEU A 18 4.63 6.63 -13.84
N ARG A 19 4.68 5.29 -13.76
CA ARG A 19 4.78 4.41 -14.95
C ARG A 19 3.41 3.99 -15.49
N HIS A 20 2.37 4.08 -14.67
CA HIS A 20 1.00 3.69 -15.02
C HIS A 20 0.03 4.69 -14.40
N PRO A 21 -0.05 5.92 -14.94
CA PRO A 21 -0.89 6.96 -14.37
C PRO A 21 -2.37 6.61 -14.51
N LEU A 22 -3.19 6.97 -13.54
CA LEU A 22 -4.63 6.72 -13.61
C LEU A 22 -5.29 7.51 -14.77
N PRO A 23 -6.35 6.96 -15.39
CA PRO A 23 -7.12 7.68 -16.39
C PRO A 23 -7.73 8.98 -15.84
N THR A 24 -7.84 10.00 -16.70
CA THR A 24 -8.44 11.29 -16.34
C THR A 24 -9.84 11.10 -15.74
N GLY A 25 -10.04 11.63 -14.53
CA GLY A 25 -11.32 11.57 -13.83
C GLY A 25 -11.45 10.43 -12.80
N LEU A 26 -10.45 9.54 -12.68
CA LEU A 26 -10.29 8.58 -11.60
C LEU A 26 -9.17 9.05 -10.65
N ALA A 27 -9.51 9.40 -9.42
CA ALA A 27 -8.52 9.89 -8.46
C ALA A 27 -7.73 8.74 -7.81
N GLY A 28 -6.45 8.98 -7.49
CA GLY A 28 -5.64 8.06 -6.69
C GLY A 28 -6.32 7.74 -5.35
N ARG A 29 -6.20 6.47 -4.93
CA ARG A 29 -6.80 5.90 -3.72
C ARG A 29 -8.33 5.94 -3.70
N SER A 30 -9.00 6.15 -4.84
CA SER A 30 -10.45 5.99 -4.93
C SER A 30 -10.85 4.52 -4.74
N PRO A 31 -11.89 4.22 -3.94
CA PRO A 31 -12.40 2.85 -3.83
C PRO A 31 -12.95 2.35 -5.16
N VAL A 32 -12.64 1.10 -5.48
CA VAL A 32 -13.11 0.42 -6.69
C VAL A 32 -13.48 -1.03 -6.39
N VAL A 33 -14.35 -1.62 -7.21
CA VAL A 33 -14.67 -3.05 -7.20
C VAL A 33 -14.27 -3.65 -8.54
N VAL A 34 -13.56 -4.78 -8.53
CA VAL A 34 -13.19 -5.50 -9.76
C VAL A 34 -14.44 -6.15 -10.36
N THR A 35 -14.79 -5.77 -11.58
CA THR A 35 -15.98 -6.27 -12.30
C THR A 35 -15.63 -7.28 -13.38
N GLY A 36 -14.39 -7.29 -13.87
CA GLY A 36 -13.97 -8.17 -14.96
C GLY A 36 -12.45 -8.22 -15.14
N MET A 37 -11.99 -9.24 -15.88
CA MET A 37 -10.59 -9.40 -16.26
C MET A 37 -10.53 -9.78 -17.74
N GLU A 38 -9.90 -8.95 -18.57
CA GLU A 38 -9.75 -9.17 -20.02
C GLU A 38 -8.29 -8.96 -20.42
N GLY A 39 -7.58 -10.06 -20.70
CA GLY A 39 -6.15 -10.02 -21.00
C GLY A 39 -5.35 -9.37 -19.85
N PRO A 40 -4.53 -8.34 -20.12
CA PRO A 40 -3.83 -7.58 -19.07
C PRO A 40 -4.70 -6.52 -18.38
N GLY A 41 -5.93 -6.29 -18.89
CA GLY A 41 -6.86 -5.29 -18.39
C GLY A 41 -7.72 -5.83 -17.25
N ILE A 42 -7.89 -5.00 -16.23
CA ILE A 42 -8.77 -5.21 -15.09
C ILE A 42 -9.88 -4.20 -15.21
N GLN A 43 -11.10 -4.67 -15.40
CA GLN A 43 -12.29 -3.84 -15.37
C GLN A 43 -12.67 -3.60 -13.91
N VAL A 44 -12.87 -2.33 -13.55
CA VAL A 44 -13.28 -1.92 -12.23
C VAL A 44 -14.42 -0.92 -12.29
N ARG A 45 -15.24 -0.89 -11.24
CA ARG A 45 -16.29 0.12 -11.03
C ARG A 45 -15.95 0.98 -9.82
N ASP A 46 -16.02 2.30 -9.97
CA ASP A 46 -15.82 3.24 -8.86
C ASP A 46 -17.10 3.49 -8.05
N THR A 47 -17.02 4.29 -6.99
CA THR A 47 -18.16 4.62 -6.12
C THR A 47 -19.25 5.48 -6.79
N ARG A 48 -19.06 5.90 -8.05
CA ARG A 48 -20.04 6.64 -8.86
C ARG A 48 -20.61 5.79 -9.98
N ASP A 49 -20.46 4.46 -9.88
CA ASP A 49 -20.86 3.48 -10.88
C ASP A 49 -20.20 3.66 -12.26
N ARG A 50 -19.08 4.39 -12.34
CA ARG A 50 -18.32 4.52 -13.59
C ARG A 50 -17.38 3.34 -13.73
N GLU A 51 -17.29 2.82 -14.95
CA GLU A 51 -16.41 1.70 -15.27
C GLU A 51 -15.09 2.18 -15.88
N TRP A 52 -14.01 1.50 -15.49
CA TRP A 52 -12.65 1.81 -15.89
C TRP A 52 -11.92 0.52 -16.26
N THR A 53 -11.02 0.61 -17.23
CA THR A 53 -10.06 -0.46 -17.53
C THR A 53 -8.68 -0.03 -17.04
N LEU A 54 -8.14 -0.76 -16.09
CA LEU A 54 -6.86 -0.50 -15.43
C LEU A 54 -5.90 -1.66 -15.65
N CYS A 55 -4.60 -1.45 -15.48
CA CYS A 55 -3.63 -2.54 -15.41
C CYS A 55 -3.45 -3.05 -13.97
N ARG A 56 -2.75 -4.17 -13.81
CA ARG A 56 -2.47 -4.77 -12.49
C ARG A 56 -1.81 -3.81 -11.50
N GLN A 57 -0.93 -2.93 -11.97
CA GLN A 57 -0.21 -1.97 -11.13
C GLN A 57 -1.10 -0.81 -10.64
N GLN A 58 -2.27 -0.63 -11.25
CA GLN A 58 -3.22 0.45 -10.92
C GLN A 58 -4.35 -0.01 -10.00
N VAL A 59 -4.37 -1.29 -9.60
CA VAL A 59 -5.40 -1.86 -8.73
C VAL A 59 -4.76 -2.52 -7.52
N ASP A 60 -4.96 -1.93 -6.33
CA ASP A 60 -4.56 -2.51 -5.05
C ASP A 60 -5.79 -3.11 -4.38
N VAL A 61 -5.88 -4.45 -4.34
CA VAL A 61 -6.96 -5.19 -3.65
C VAL A 61 -6.52 -5.73 -2.29
N GLY A 62 -5.39 -5.26 -1.74
CA GLY A 62 -4.76 -5.84 -0.57
C GLY A 62 -3.27 -6.11 -0.77
N GLN A 63 -2.52 -6.17 0.33
CA GLN A 63 -1.14 -6.64 0.36
C GLN A 63 -0.99 -7.92 1.18
N GLY A 64 0.01 -8.70 0.79
CA GLY A 64 0.55 -9.80 1.58
C GLY A 64 2.02 -9.57 1.93
N TYR A 65 2.40 -10.03 3.11
CA TYR A 65 3.76 -9.96 3.63
C TYR A 65 4.26 -11.36 3.96
N TRP A 66 5.47 -11.67 3.52
CA TRP A 66 6.19 -12.84 4.01
C TRP A 66 7.07 -12.36 5.17
N LEU A 67 6.68 -12.71 6.39
CA LEU A 67 7.35 -12.28 7.61
C LEU A 67 7.78 -13.51 8.41
N ASP A 68 9.06 -13.55 8.78
CA ASP A 68 9.63 -14.65 9.56
C ASP A 68 9.36 -16.05 8.94
N GLY A 69 9.32 -16.13 7.61
CA GLY A 69 9.07 -17.37 6.87
C GLY A 69 7.60 -17.73 6.63
N GLU A 70 6.65 -16.91 7.07
CA GLU A 70 5.21 -17.16 6.97
C GLU A 70 4.50 -16.07 6.15
N TYR A 71 3.43 -16.44 5.44
CA TYR A 71 2.56 -15.47 4.77
C TYR A 71 1.56 -14.86 5.76
N HIS A 72 1.51 -13.53 5.78
CA HIS A 72 0.59 -12.73 6.58
C HIS A 72 -0.18 -11.77 5.67
N ALA A 73 -1.50 -11.74 5.82
CA ALA A 73 -2.33 -10.71 5.19
C ALA A 73 -2.02 -9.33 5.80
N GLU A 74 -2.29 -8.24 5.07
CA GLU A 74 -2.03 -6.88 5.55
C GLU A 74 -2.69 -6.53 6.89
N THR A 75 -3.85 -7.13 7.17
CA THR A 75 -4.60 -6.94 8.42
C THR A 75 -4.07 -7.77 9.59
N ASP A 76 -3.11 -8.68 9.36
CA ASP A 76 -2.49 -9.48 10.40
C ASP A 76 -1.69 -8.59 11.36
N PRO A 77 -1.78 -8.79 12.69
CA PRO A 77 -1.02 -8.00 13.66
C PRO A 77 0.50 -7.93 13.39
N LYS A 78 1.12 -9.00 12.86
CA LYS A 78 2.54 -8.98 12.47
C LYS A 78 2.77 -8.07 11.26
N ALA A 79 1.87 -8.08 10.26
CA ALA A 79 1.97 -7.19 9.11
C ALA A 79 1.78 -5.72 9.51
N VAL A 80 0.82 -5.44 10.39
CA VAL A 80 0.62 -4.10 10.99
C VAL A 80 1.88 -3.65 11.74
N LEU A 81 2.45 -4.52 12.58
CA LEU A 81 3.69 -4.21 13.31
C LEU A 81 4.85 -3.92 12.35
N HIS A 82 5.01 -4.71 11.30
CA HIS A 82 6.01 -4.48 10.25
C HIS A 82 5.81 -3.12 9.56
N LEU A 83 4.56 -2.77 9.20
CA LEU A 83 4.23 -1.47 8.61
C LEU A 83 4.55 -0.30 9.56
N ARG A 84 4.25 -0.43 10.86
CA ARG A 84 4.59 0.60 11.86
C ARG A 84 6.10 0.80 11.99
N HIS A 85 6.88 -0.28 12.04
CA HIS A 85 8.34 -0.19 12.07
C HIS A 85 8.89 0.43 10.77
N THR A 86 8.29 0.11 9.62
CA THR A 86 8.65 0.70 8.33
C THR A 86 8.37 2.20 8.31
N LEU A 87 7.21 2.63 8.82
CA LEU A 87 6.85 4.05 8.95
C LEU A 87 7.85 4.81 9.82
N LEU A 88 8.16 4.27 11.01
CA LEU A 88 9.14 4.87 11.92
C LEU A 88 10.52 5.00 11.26
N ALA A 89 10.97 3.97 10.55
CA ALA A 89 12.26 4.00 9.85
C ALA A 89 12.29 5.07 8.75
N LEU A 90 11.21 5.22 7.98
CA LEU A 90 11.07 6.26 6.96
C LEU A 90 11.11 7.66 7.60
N GLU A 91 10.36 7.89 8.67
CA GLU A 91 10.31 9.19 9.35
C GLU A 91 11.65 9.57 10.00
N GLN A 92 12.35 8.61 10.60
CA GLN A 92 13.71 8.82 11.12
C GLN A 92 14.71 9.13 10.01
N ARG A 93 14.56 8.49 8.85
CA ARG A 93 15.43 8.74 7.70
C ARG A 93 15.19 10.13 7.12
N MET A 94 13.92 10.50 6.92
CA MET A 94 13.51 11.83 6.46
C MET A 94 14.01 12.93 7.40
N ARG A 95 13.93 12.74 8.72
CA ARG A 95 14.44 13.71 9.70
C ARG A 95 15.95 13.94 9.54
N ARG A 96 16.73 12.87 9.45
CA ARG A 96 18.19 12.96 9.26
C ARG A 96 18.57 13.67 7.96
N GLU A 97 17.95 13.31 6.84
CA GLU A 97 18.28 13.96 5.57
C GLU A 97 17.78 15.41 5.47
N THR A 98 16.68 15.76 6.13
CA THR A 98 16.23 17.15 6.21
C THR A 98 17.24 18.03 6.96
N GLU A 99 17.87 17.47 8.00
CA GLU A 99 18.92 18.14 8.78
C GLU A 99 20.26 18.24 8.01
N GLU A 100 20.56 17.29 7.11
CA GLU A 100 21.86 17.18 6.43
C GLU A 100 21.91 17.75 5.00
N LEU A 101 20.80 17.72 4.23
CA LEU A 101 20.85 17.85 2.75
C LEU A 101 19.91 18.91 2.12
N HIS A 102 19.30 19.80 2.90
CA HIS A 102 18.46 20.91 2.41
C HIS A 102 17.28 20.52 1.50
N GLY A 103 16.76 19.29 1.62
CA GLY A 103 15.53 18.88 0.97
C GLY A 103 15.27 17.39 1.16
N SER A 104 14.05 17.03 1.55
CA SER A 104 13.64 15.63 1.56
C SER A 104 13.37 15.18 0.13
N PRO A 105 13.98 14.09 -0.36
CA PRO A 105 13.68 13.61 -1.69
C PRO A 105 12.24 13.08 -1.75
N SER A 106 11.51 13.42 -2.84
CA SER A 106 10.06 13.20 -2.98
C SER A 106 9.63 11.75 -2.81
N TRP A 107 10.48 10.81 -3.20
CA TRP A 107 10.22 9.36 -3.13
C TRP A 107 9.94 8.83 -1.70
N TRP A 108 10.49 9.44 -0.66
CA TRP A 108 10.33 8.97 0.72
C TRP A 108 9.04 9.49 1.32
N GLN A 109 8.61 10.67 0.89
CA GLN A 109 7.31 11.19 1.24
C GLN A 109 6.21 10.32 0.64
N ASP A 110 6.35 9.92 -0.63
CA ASP A 110 5.42 8.98 -1.27
C ASP A 110 5.36 7.64 -0.54
N ASP A 111 6.51 7.07 -0.18
CA ASP A 111 6.59 5.82 0.58
C ASP A 111 5.97 5.94 1.98
N ARG A 112 6.25 7.04 2.68
CA ARG A 112 5.65 7.34 3.99
C ARG A 112 4.13 7.44 3.87
N ASP A 113 3.64 8.24 2.94
CA ASP A 113 2.21 8.49 2.75
C ASP A 113 1.48 7.21 2.31
N ARG A 114 2.16 6.33 1.57
CA ARG A 114 1.66 5.00 1.22
C ARG A 114 1.55 4.09 2.45
N VAL A 115 2.59 4.01 3.28
CA VAL A 115 2.55 3.19 4.52
C VAL A 115 1.50 3.71 5.50
N ARG A 116 1.41 5.03 5.70
CA ARG A 116 0.35 5.66 6.52
C ARG A 116 -1.03 5.26 6.01
N TRP A 117 -1.23 5.32 4.70
CA TRP A 117 -2.50 4.92 4.09
C TRP A 117 -2.83 3.43 4.29
N TYR A 118 -1.85 2.53 4.17
CA TYR A 118 -2.05 1.10 4.48
C TYR A 118 -2.46 0.87 5.94
N LEU A 119 -1.85 1.56 6.90
CA LEU A 119 -2.28 1.47 8.30
C LEU A 119 -3.72 1.97 8.46
N SER A 120 -4.02 3.17 7.96
CA SER A 120 -5.35 3.78 8.10
C SER A 120 -6.46 2.96 7.43
N ARG A 121 -6.24 2.43 6.22
CA ARG A 121 -7.27 1.66 5.49
C ARG A 121 -7.65 0.36 6.21
N ASN A 122 -6.75 -0.20 7.02
CA ASN A 122 -7.01 -1.38 7.85
C ASN A 122 -7.49 -1.03 9.26
N GLY A 123 -7.89 0.22 9.50
CA GLY A 123 -8.40 0.67 10.80
C GLY A 123 -7.33 0.89 11.87
N ASN A 124 -6.05 1.02 11.48
CA ASN A 124 -4.96 1.31 12.41
C ASN A 124 -4.58 2.79 12.35
N ASP A 125 -4.41 3.42 13.51
CA ASP A 125 -3.90 4.79 13.59
C ASP A 125 -2.40 4.80 13.22
N PRO A 126 -1.97 5.48 12.14
CA PRO A 126 -0.57 5.55 11.76
C PRO A 126 0.31 6.27 12.79
N ASP A 127 -0.27 7.08 13.68
CA ASP A 127 0.44 7.83 14.72
C ASP A 127 0.46 7.10 16.08
N GLU A 128 -0.20 5.94 16.18
CA GLU A 128 -0.13 5.10 17.38
C GLU A 128 1.31 4.57 17.58
N PRO A 129 1.88 4.70 18.79
CA PRO A 129 3.24 4.29 19.08
C PRO A 129 3.41 2.76 18.96
N LEU A 130 4.65 2.34 18.70
CA LEU A 130 5.00 0.92 18.75
C LEU A 130 4.81 0.35 20.17
N PRO A 131 4.35 -0.91 20.30
CA PRO A 131 4.29 -1.58 21.58
C PRO A 131 5.67 -1.61 22.26
N PRO A 132 5.76 -1.37 23.58
CA PRO A 132 7.04 -1.42 24.29
C PRO A 132 7.77 -2.74 24.09
N GLY A 133 9.04 -2.68 23.67
CA GLY A 133 9.88 -3.86 23.46
C GLY A 133 9.57 -4.66 22.18
N SER A 134 8.67 -4.19 21.30
CA SER A 134 8.42 -4.86 20.04
C SER A 134 9.65 -4.82 19.12
N GLN A 135 9.93 -5.94 18.46
CA GLN A 135 10.93 -6.01 17.40
C GLN A 135 10.23 -6.02 16.04
N ALA A 136 10.90 -5.45 15.04
CA ALA A 136 10.41 -5.49 13.67
C ALA A 136 10.41 -6.94 13.15
N PRO A 137 9.26 -7.47 12.68
CA PRO A 137 9.22 -8.75 11.96
C PRO A 137 10.14 -8.68 10.74
N ARG A 138 10.86 -9.77 10.46
CA ARG A 138 11.82 -9.79 9.36
C ARG A 138 11.09 -10.07 8.06
N LEU A 139 11.21 -9.17 7.10
CA LEU A 139 10.72 -9.42 5.75
C LEU A 139 11.55 -10.54 5.12
N THR A 140 10.90 -11.66 4.83
CA THR A 140 11.49 -12.80 4.14
C THR A 140 10.91 -12.91 2.72
N GLY A 141 11.62 -13.54 1.80
CA GLY A 141 11.02 -13.95 0.53
C GLY A 141 10.09 -15.16 0.73
N PRO A 142 9.19 -15.45 -0.24
CA PRO A 142 8.62 -16.78 -0.34
C PRO A 142 9.75 -17.82 -0.50
N PRO A 143 9.53 -19.06 -0.03
CA PRO A 143 10.49 -20.15 -0.21
C PRO A 143 10.79 -20.45 -1.69
#